data_AF-A0AAJ1ZNQ6-F1
#
_entry.id   AF-A0AAJ1ZNQ6-F1
#
_cell.length_a   1.000
_cell.length_b   1.000
_cell.length_c   1.000
_cell.angle_alpha   90.00
_cell.angle_beta   90.00
_cell.angle_gamma   90.00
#
_symmetry.space_group_name_H-M   'P 1'
#
loop_
_entity.id
_entity.type
_entity.pdbx_description
1 polymer ?
#
loop_
_entity_poly.entity_id
_entity_poly.type
_entity_poly.pdbx_seq_one_letter_code
_entity_poly.pdbx_strand_id
1 'polypeptide(L)'
;MFRGVISGVASALSLESPVVAIDFSLTLRRYSMSVFQLLSKVNFRADLRIVAGAFASLAAVVLVSEFGATSAGTKSYDANLMASWLQAIGSVAAIVGALWIAERQTKIAMRVAERERRAQIKARRLIVTALMENAVRQVSAVKQSFSEGPEEFPFGLTYNESDFEAAIRHIQAINLLELGEVDLARGIIGMVDAMVSIRRLVHTEKVSKDRWRWVNGVTLCDRVEGAYARAMLAIGREPIVCPFERDENGEEIATEDF
;
A
#
# COMPACT_ATOMS: atom_id res chain seq x y z
N MET A 1 -1.63 44.56 -22.47
CA MET A 1 -2.60 43.52 -22.89
C MET A 1 -3.21 42.69 -21.74
N PHE A 2 -2.85 42.90 -20.47
CA PHE A 2 -3.38 42.11 -19.32
C PHE A 2 -4.48 42.80 -18.48
N ARG A 3 -4.79 44.07 -18.74
CA ARG A 3 -5.82 44.82 -17.98
C ARG A 3 -7.27 44.54 -18.42
N GLY A 4 -7.48 43.87 -19.56
CA GLY A 4 -8.81 43.58 -20.09
C GLY A 4 -9.51 42.35 -19.52
N VAL A 5 -8.75 41.38 -18.99
CA VAL A 5 -9.32 40.09 -18.53
C VAL A 5 -9.91 40.16 -17.12
N ILE A 6 -9.42 41.08 -16.27
CA ILE A 6 -9.90 41.22 -14.89
C ILE A 6 -11.24 41.97 -14.81
N SER A 7 -11.56 42.82 -15.81
CA SER A 7 -12.83 43.57 -15.83
C SER A 7 -14.04 42.69 -16.18
N GLY A 8 -13.85 41.55 -16.84
CA GLY A 8 -14.97 40.67 -17.25
C GLY A 8 -15.53 39.79 -16.14
N VAL A 9 -14.75 39.51 -15.09
CA VAL A 9 -15.16 38.63 -13.98
C VAL A 9 -15.96 39.39 -12.92
N ALA A 10 -15.73 40.70 -12.76
CA ALA A 10 -16.43 41.52 -11.77
C ALA A 10 -17.92 41.76 -12.11
N SER A 11 -18.28 41.73 -13.40
CA SER A 11 -19.67 42.00 -13.83
C SER A 11 -20.61 40.78 -13.74
N ALA A 12 -20.08 39.58 -13.51
CA ALA A 12 -20.87 38.34 -13.41
C ALA A 12 -21.30 37.97 -11.98
N LEU A 13 -20.91 38.75 -10.96
CA LEU A 13 -21.12 38.43 -9.54
C LEU A 13 -22.21 39.27 -8.85
N SER A 14 -23.02 40.02 -9.62
CA SER A 14 -23.97 40.98 -9.03
C SER A 14 -25.39 40.46 -8.82
N LEU A 15 -25.65 39.15 -8.87
CA LEU A 15 -26.94 38.59 -8.46
C LEU A 15 -26.79 37.35 -7.56
N GLU A 16 -27.50 37.44 -6.43
CA GLU A 16 -28.10 36.36 -5.63
C GLU A 16 -27.22 35.61 -4.61
N SER A 17 -27.40 36.09 -3.37
CA SER A 17 -27.46 35.36 -2.09
C SER A 17 -26.27 35.52 -1.12
N PRO A 18 -26.52 35.96 0.14
CA PRO A 18 -25.49 36.15 1.16
C PRO A 18 -24.88 34.84 1.70
N VAL A 19 -25.39 33.67 1.30
CA VAL A 19 -24.91 32.35 1.76
C VAL A 19 -23.63 31.94 1.02
N VAL A 20 -23.46 32.34 -0.24
CA VAL A 20 -22.28 31.99 -1.06
C VAL A 20 -21.03 32.77 -0.64
N ALA A 21 -21.21 33.99 -0.08
CA ALA A 21 -20.12 34.82 0.39
C ALA A 21 -19.37 34.22 1.60
N ILE A 22 -20.09 33.48 2.47
CA ILE A 22 -19.48 32.84 3.65
C ILE A 22 -18.63 31.64 3.23
N ASP A 23 -19.10 30.85 2.26
CA ASP A 23 -18.41 29.63 1.81
C ASP A 23 -17.14 29.93 0.99
N PHE A 24 -17.15 31.00 0.20
CA PHE A 24 -15.97 31.45 -0.54
C PHE A 24 -14.85 31.93 0.40
N SER A 25 -15.21 32.58 1.51
CA SER A 25 -14.24 33.03 2.52
C SER A 25 -13.54 31.86 3.24
N LEU A 26 -14.28 30.78 3.54
CA LEU A 26 -13.76 29.58 4.19
C LEU A 26 -12.87 28.78 3.24
N THR A 27 -13.26 28.71 1.97
CA THR A 27 -12.48 28.07 0.91
C THR A 27 -11.16 28.81 0.68
N LEU A 28 -11.18 30.14 0.59
CA LEU A 28 -9.96 30.96 0.50
C LEU A 28 -9.06 30.81 1.73
N ARG A 29 -9.62 30.68 2.95
CA ARG A 29 -8.85 30.45 4.18
C ARG A 29 -8.18 29.07 4.20
N ARG A 30 -8.84 28.04 3.66
CA ARG A 30 -8.25 26.69 3.50
C ARG A 30 -7.10 26.70 2.50
N TYR A 31 -7.26 27.36 1.35
CA TYR A 31 -6.18 27.48 0.37
C TYR A 31 -5.00 28.29 0.91
N SER A 32 -5.25 29.35 1.68
CA SER A 32 -4.20 30.16 2.33
C SER A 32 -3.35 29.33 3.31
N MET A 33 -3.96 28.49 4.15
CA MET A 33 -3.21 27.62 5.06
C MET A 33 -2.39 26.54 4.32
N SER A 34 -2.93 25.95 3.26
CA SER A 34 -2.21 24.95 2.47
C SER A 34 -1.00 25.55 1.75
N VAL A 35 -1.13 26.77 1.20
CA VAL A 35 -0.01 27.48 0.55
C VAL A 35 1.05 27.87 1.59
N PHE A 36 0.65 28.33 2.78
CA PHE A 36 1.60 28.68 3.83
C PHE A 36 2.34 27.46 4.39
N GLN A 37 1.67 26.31 4.53
CA GLN A 37 2.33 25.04 4.89
C GLN A 37 3.21 24.47 3.78
N LEU A 38 2.86 24.69 2.51
CA LEU A 38 3.72 24.35 1.38
C LEU A 38 4.99 25.21 1.40
N LEU A 39 4.84 26.52 1.61
CA LEU A 39 5.94 27.48 1.68
C LEU A 39 6.83 27.27 2.93
N SER A 40 6.26 26.86 4.06
CA SER A 40 7.05 26.59 5.28
C SER A 40 7.83 25.26 5.24
N LYS A 41 7.47 24.34 4.34
CA LYS A 41 8.21 23.09 4.08
C LYS A 41 9.27 23.22 2.99
N VAL A 42 9.35 24.37 2.33
CA VAL A 42 10.46 24.70 1.45
C VAL A 42 11.70 24.80 2.33
N ASN A 43 12.53 23.78 2.24
CA ASN A 43 13.71 23.60 3.06
C ASN A 43 14.75 24.65 2.63
N PHE A 44 14.70 25.83 3.25
CA PHE A 44 15.50 27.02 2.89
C PHE A 44 17.00 26.70 2.71
N ARG A 45 17.53 25.72 3.44
CA ARG A 45 18.93 25.26 3.33
C ARG A 45 19.23 24.42 2.09
N ALA A 46 18.26 23.65 1.57
CA ALA A 46 18.43 22.88 0.35
C ALA A 46 18.41 23.81 -0.88
N ASP A 47 17.53 24.82 -0.86
CA ASP A 47 17.44 25.81 -1.94
C ASP A 47 18.63 26.74 -1.96
N LEU A 48 19.20 27.13 -0.81
CA LEU A 48 20.39 27.99 -0.77
C LEU A 48 21.59 27.38 -1.50
N ARG A 49 21.75 26.04 -1.48
CA ARG A 49 22.82 25.36 -2.22
C ARG A 49 22.60 25.36 -3.72
N ILE A 50 21.34 25.23 -4.16
CA ILE A 50 20.96 25.28 -5.58
C ILE A 50 21.14 26.71 -6.08
N VAL A 51 20.66 27.70 -5.33
CA VAL A 51 20.79 29.12 -5.66
C VAL A 51 22.27 29.54 -5.66
N ALA A 52 23.06 29.14 -4.66
CA ALA A 52 24.50 29.40 -4.64
C ALA A 52 25.23 28.72 -5.80
N GLY A 53 24.84 27.49 -6.17
CA GLY A 53 25.38 26.80 -7.34
C GLY A 53 25.06 27.53 -8.65
N ALA A 54 23.83 28.04 -8.80
CA ALA A 54 23.43 28.84 -9.95
C ALA A 54 24.24 30.13 -10.04
N PHE A 55 24.37 30.88 -8.94
CA PHE A 55 25.20 32.09 -8.90
C PHE A 55 26.69 31.81 -9.14
N ALA A 56 27.24 30.72 -8.60
CA ALA A 56 28.62 30.32 -8.84
C ALA A 56 28.86 29.95 -10.32
N SER A 57 27.91 29.25 -10.95
CA SER A 57 28.00 28.93 -12.38
C SER A 57 27.93 30.18 -13.25
N LEU A 58 27.06 31.14 -12.91
CA LEU A 58 26.97 32.43 -13.60
C LEU A 58 28.26 33.24 -13.45
N ALA A 59 28.81 33.32 -12.23
CA ALA A 59 30.07 34.01 -11.96
C ALA A 59 31.26 33.37 -12.70
N ALA A 60 31.32 32.04 -12.77
CA ALA A 60 32.34 31.33 -13.52
C ALA A 60 32.28 31.63 -15.03
N VAL A 61 31.07 31.70 -15.62
CA VAL A 61 30.90 32.04 -17.04
C VAL A 61 31.32 33.49 -17.33
N VAL A 62 31.05 34.43 -16.41
CA VAL A 62 31.50 35.83 -16.52
C VAL A 62 33.04 35.89 -16.48
N LEU A 63 33.68 35.19 -15.53
CA LEU A 63 35.14 35.16 -15.41
C LEU A 63 35.83 34.55 -16.64
N VAL A 64 35.30 33.45 -17.18
CA VAL A 64 35.83 32.82 -18.40
C VAL A 64 35.62 33.71 -19.62
N SER A 65 34.49 34.45 -19.67
CA SER A 65 34.24 35.39 -20.77
C SER A 65 35.17 36.60 -20.73
N GLU A 66 35.49 37.14 -19.56
CA GLU A 66 36.51 38.20 -19.44
C GLU A 66 37.89 37.67 -19.84
N PHE A 67 38.27 36.48 -19.42
CA PHE A 67 39.56 35.88 -19.82
C PHE A 67 39.63 35.60 -21.33
N GLY A 68 38.52 35.16 -21.93
CA GLY A 68 38.39 34.97 -23.38
C GLY A 68 38.43 36.29 -24.15
N ALA A 69 37.77 37.33 -23.66
CA ALA A 69 37.84 38.68 -24.24
C ALA A 69 39.23 39.32 -24.09
N THR A 70 39.98 38.94 -23.06
CA THR A 70 41.36 39.40 -22.81
C THR A 70 42.41 38.50 -23.45
N SER A 71 42.01 37.57 -24.32
CA SER A 71 42.94 36.72 -25.06
C SER A 71 43.77 37.56 -26.04
N ALA A 72 45.00 37.84 -25.61
CA ALA A 72 46.14 38.24 -26.43
C ALA A 72 46.17 39.65 -27.04
N GLY A 73 45.56 40.67 -26.41
CA GLY A 73 45.94 42.09 -26.55
C GLY A 73 46.07 42.70 -27.96
N THR A 74 45.54 42.06 -29.01
CA THR A 74 45.84 42.38 -30.41
C THR A 74 44.61 42.58 -31.30
N LYS A 75 43.38 42.42 -30.77
CA LYS A 75 42.12 42.67 -31.49
C LYS A 75 41.13 43.49 -30.67
N SER A 76 40.37 44.35 -31.36
CA SER A 76 39.27 45.12 -30.78
C SER A 76 38.15 44.16 -30.31
N TYR A 77 37.59 44.44 -29.13
CA TYR A 77 36.50 43.69 -28.52
C TYR A 77 35.26 43.62 -29.42
N ASP A 78 34.77 42.42 -29.71
CA ASP A 78 33.54 42.19 -30.49
C ASP A 78 32.42 41.65 -29.58
N ALA A 79 31.47 42.53 -29.25
CA ALA A 79 30.32 42.19 -28.41
C ALA A 79 29.41 41.11 -29.02
N ASN A 80 29.32 41.04 -30.36
CA ASN A 80 28.48 40.04 -31.03
C ASN A 80 29.06 38.64 -30.86
N LEU A 81 30.38 38.51 -30.94
CA LEU A 81 31.06 37.24 -30.71
C LEU A 81 30.85 36.76 -29.27
N MET A 82 30.98 37.66 -28.27
CA MET A 82 30.78 37.31 -26.86
C MET A 82 29.33 36.86 -26.58
N ALA A 83 28.33 37.54 -27.15
CA ALA A 83 26.93 37.18 -27.01
C ALA A 83 26.64 35.76 -27.56
N SER A 84 27.23 35.41 -28.71
CA SER A 84 27.05 34.09 -29.31
C SER A 84 27.62 32.94 -28.45
N TRP A 85 28.79 33.15 -27.82
CA TRP A 85 29.39 32.18 -26.91
C TRP A 85 28.59 32.02 -25.62
N LEU A 86 28.12 33.13 -25.02
CA LEU A 86 27.29 33.10 -23.82
C LEU A 86 25.99 32.31 -24.07
N GLN A 87 25.35 32.52 -25.22
CA GLN A 87 24.14 31.81 -25.61
C GLN A 87 24.40 30.30 -25.80
N ALA A 88 25.50 29.94 -26.46
CA ALA A 88 25.86 28.54 -26.66
C ALA A 88 26.07 27.82 -25.33
N ILE A 89 26.85 28.41 -24.41
CA ILE A 89 27.10 27.84 -23.08
C ILE A 89 25.81 27.75 -22.26
N GLY A 90 24.97 28.80 -22.30
CA GLY A 90 23.67 28.80 -21.62
C GLY A 90 22.76 27.68 -22.10
N SER A 91 22.71 27.42 -23.41
CA SER A 91 21.90 26.33 -23.98
C SER A 91 22.40 24.95 -23.54
N VAL A 92 23.71 24.72 -23.54
CA VAL A 92 24.30 23.45 -23.10
C VAL A 92 24.08 23.25 -21.60
N ALA A 93 24.29 24.28 -20.78
CA ALA A 93 24.04 24.23 -19.34
C ALA A 93 22.57 23.95 -19.03
N ALA A 94 21.63 24.55 -19.76
CA ALA A 94 20.20 24.30 -19.61
C ALA A 94 19.83 22.84 -19.92
N ILE A 95 20.38 22.27 -21.00
CA ILE A 95 20.15 20.86 -21.38
C ILE A 95 20.71 19.93 -20.30
N VAL A 96 21.95 20.15 -19.86
CA VAL A 96 22.59 19.32 -18.81
C VAL A 96 21.81 19.42 -17.50
N GLY A 97 21.39 20.61 -17.10
CA GLY A 97 20.56 20.83 -15.91
C GLY A 97 19.23 20.10 -15.99
N ALA A 98 18.55 20.17 -17.15
CA ALA A 98 17.29 19.46 -17.37
C ALA A 98 17.47 17.93 -17.29
N LEU A 99 18.53 17.38 -17.90
CA LEU A 99 18.85 15.95 -17.82
C LEU A 99 19.12 15.51 -16.38
N TRP A 100 19.90 16.29 -15.62
CA TRP A 100 20.22 15.97 -14.23
C TRP A 100 18.97 15.97 -13.33
N ILE A 101 18.05 16.91 -13.54
CA ILE A 101 16.77 16.95 -12.83
C ILE A 101 15.91 15.74 -13.22
N ALA A 102 15.81 15.42 -14.52
CA ALA A 102 15.03 14.30 -15.01
C ALA A 102 15.52 12.97 -14.40
N GLU A 103 16.82 12.70 -14.40
CA GLU A 103 17.39 11.50 -13.76
C GLU A 103 17.11 11.42 -12.26
N ARG A 104 17.13 12.56 -11.57
CA ARG A 104 16.84 12.58 -10.13
C ARG A 104 15.37 12.30 -9.86
N GLN A 105 14.47 12.85 -10.68
CA GLN A 105 13.03 12.59 -10.58
C GLN A 105 12.69 11.13 -10.88
N THR A 106 13.28 10.52 -11.91
CA THR A 106 13.05 9.09 -12.22
C THR A 106 13.52 8.19 -11.08
N LYS A 107 14.71 8.43 -10.52
CA LYS A 107 15.22 7.68 -9.35
C LYS A 107 14.30 7.81 -8.13
N ILE A 108 13.75 9.00 -7.87
CA ILE A 108 12.79 9.20 -6.77
C ILE A 108 11.48 8.49 -7.05
N ALA A 109 10.92 8.62 -8.26
CA ALA A 109 9.69 7.98 -8.67
C ALA A 109 9.77 6.45 -8.57
N MET A 110 10.89 5.85 -9.01
CA MET A 110 11.12 4.40 -8.88
C MET A 110 11.12 3.95 -7.40
N ARG A 111 11.79 4.70 -6.51
CA ARG A 111 11.82 4.38 -5.07
C ARG A 111 10.45 4.53 -4.42
N VAL A 112 9.67 5.54 -4.81
CA VAL A 112 8.31 5.74 -4.31
C VAL A 112 7.41 4.59 -4.77
N ALA A 113 7.46 4.24 -6.06
CA ALA A 113 6.70 3.11 -6.63
C ALA A 113 7.06 1.78 -5.96
N GLU A 114 8.35 1.52 -5.70
CA GLU A 114 8.78 0.32 -5.00
C GLU A 114 8.27 0.27 -3.55
N ARG A 115 8.35 1.38 -2.82
CA ARG A 115 7.81 1.47 -1.45
C ARG A 115 6.31 1.26 -1.42
N GLU A 116 5.59 1.87 -2.35
CA GLU A 116 4.15 1.72 -2.48
C GLU A 116 3.78 0.26 -2.79
N ARG A 117 4.48 -0.38 -3.73
CA ARG A 117 4.29 -1.80 -4.03
C ARG A 117 4.52 -2.68 -2.80
N ARG A 118 5.60 -2.47 -2.06
CA ARG A 118 5.88 -3.21 -0.81
C ARG A 118 4.81 -2.97 0.26
N ALA A 119 4.34 -1.74 0.40
CA ALA A 119 3.27 -1.39 1.33
C ALA A 119 1.94 -2.06 0.96
N GLN A 120 1.61 -2.09 -0.34
CA GLN A 120 0.41 -2.78 -0.85
C GLN A 120 0.48 -4.29 -0.60
N ILE A 121 1.62 -4.94 -0.85
CA ILE A 121 1.81 -6.37 -0.55
C ILE A 121 1.62 -6.64 0.95
N LYS A 122 2.23 -5.80 1.80
CA LYS A 122 2.09 -5.93 3.27
C LYS A 122 0.64 -5.75 3.72
N ALA A 123 -0.07 -4.74 3.19
CA ALA A 123 -1.47 -4.49 3.52
C ALA A 123 -2.36 -5.67 3.11
N ARG A 124 -2.15 -6.24 1.91
CA ARG A 124 -2.88 -7.43 1.45
C ARG A 124 -2.64 -8.64 2.36
N ARG A 125 -1.37 -8.92 2.72
CA ARG A 125 -1.04 -10.01 3.65
C ARG A 125 -1.73 -9.86 5.01
N LEU A 126 -1.83 -8.63 5.53
CA LEU A 126 -2.55 -8.36 6.78
C LEU A 126 -4.04 -8.66 6.66
N ILE A 127 -4.67 -8.27 5.54
CA ILE A 127 -6.09 -8.57 5.29
C ILE A 127 -6.30 -10.08 5.22
N VAL A 128 -5.48 -10.79 4.44
CA VAL A 128 -5.56 -12.26 4.32
C VAL A 128 -5.39 -12.92 5.70
N THR A 129 -4.41 -12.48 6.48
CA THR A 129 -4.19 -13.01 7.83
C THR A 129 -5.42 -12.79 8.72
N ALA A 130 -5.99 -11.58 8.73
CA ALA A 130 -7.17 -11.28 9.52
C ALA A 130 -8.40 -12.11 9.10
N LEU A 131 -8.59 -12.34 7.80
CA LEU A 131 -9.67 -13.18 7.29
C LEU A 131 -9.49 -14.64 7.71
N MET A 132 -8.27 -15.16 7.61
CA MET A 132 -7.94 -16.52 8.03
C MET A 132 -8.10 -16.71 9.55
N GLU A 133 -7.64 -15.75 10.35
CA GLU A 133 -7.82 -15.74 11.81
C GLU A 133 -9.29 -15.70 12.21
N ASN A 134 -10.11 -14.90 11.53
CA ASN A 134 -11.54 -14.85 11.79
C ASN A 134 -12.19 -16.22 11.50
N ALA A 135 -11.86 -16.83 10.36
CA ALA A 135 -12.43 -18.11 9.98
C ALA A 135 -11.95 -19.27 10.88
N VAL A 136 -10.68 -19.30 11.30
CA VAL A 136 -10.22 -20.35 12.23
C VAL A 136 -10.91 -20.21 13.59
N ARG A 137 -11.15 -18.99 14.09
CA ARG A 137 -11.92 -18.77 15.33
C ARG A 137 -13.36 -19.29 15.22
N GLN A 138 -14.01 -19.07 14.08
CA GLN A 138 -15.35 -19.63 13.84
C GLN A 138 -15.31 -21.16 13.85
N VAL A 139 -14.29 -21.77 13.24
CA VAL A 139 -14.14 -23.23 13.22
C VAL A 139 -13.81 -23.79 14.60
N SER A 140 -12.98 -23.14 15.41
CA SER A 140 -12.67 -23.58 16.78
C SER A 140 -13.90 -23.48 17.69
N ALA A 141 -14.78 -22.48 17.50
CA ALA A 141 -16.05 -22.41 18.23
C ALA A 141 -16.98 -23.59 17.86
N VAL A 142 -17.01 -23.97 16.58
CA VAL A 142 -17.77 -25.14 16.10
C VAL A 142 -17.13 -26.47 16.56
N LYS A 143 -15.80 -26.53 16.62
CA LYS A 143 -15.04 -27.70 17.10
C LYS A 143 -15.42 -28.05 18.53
N GLN A 144 -15.52 -27.04 19.40
CA GLN A 144 -15.95 -27.25 20.78
C GLN A 144 -17.32 -27.94 20.83
N SER A 145 -18.29 -27.47 20.05
CA SER A 145 -19.59 -28.12 19.95
C SER A 145 -19.47 -29.55 19.43
N PHE A 146 -18.63 -29.83 18.43
CA PHE A 146 -18.40 -31.20 17.96
C PHE A 146 -17.81 -32.13 19.03
N SER A 147 -16.94 -31.61 19.90
CA SER A 147 -16.30 -32.38 20.97
C SER A 147 -17.25 -32.73 22.11
N GLU A 148 -18.21 -31.85 22.44
CA GLU A 148 -19.22 -32.07 23.48
C GLU A 148 -20.27 -33.11 23.05
N GLY A 149 -20.46 -33.31 21.74
CA GLY A 149 -21.33 -34.34 21.19
C GLY A 149 -22.81 -33.94 21.11
N PRO A 150 -23.68 -34.87 20.66
CA PRO A 150 -25.07 -34.55 20.30
C PRO A 150 -26.01 -34.28 21.47
N GLU A 151 -25.62 -34.65 22.70
CA GLU A 151 -26.54 -34.63 23.85
C GLU A 151 -26.40 -33.37 24.72
N GLU A 152 -25.24 -32.69 24.71
CA GLU A 152 -24.92 -31.66 25.70
C GLU A 152 -25.11 -30.22 25.21
N PHE A 153 -25.17 -29.95 23.90
CA PHE A 153 -25.21 -28.56 23.40
C PHE A 153 -26.16 -28.33 22.22
N PRO A 154 -26.99 -27.27 22.24
CA PRO A 154 -27.72 -26.84 21.05
C PRO A 154 -26.72 -26.20 20.07
N PHE A 155 -26.22 -27.02 19.14
CA PHE A 155 -25.31 -26.65 18.05
C PHE A 155 -25.70 -25.35 17.32
N GLY A 156 -27.00 -25.01 17.31
CA GLY A 156 -27.52 -23.77 16.72
C GLY A 156 -27.20 -22.47 17.46
N LEU A 157 -26.64 -22.50 18.67
CA LEU A 157 -26.24 -21.28 19.40
C LEU A 157 -24.82 -20.81 19.03
N THR A 158 -23.93 -21.73 18.71
CA THR A 158 -22.52 -21.44 18.36
C THR A 158 -22.32 -21.35 16.84
N TYR A 159 -23.12 -22.08 16.05
CA TYR A 159 -23.03 -22.07 14.60
C TYR A 159 -24.02 -21.11 13.95
N ASN A 160 -23.51 -19.99 13.42
CA ASN A 160 -24.24 -19.14 12.48
C ASN A 160 -23.86 -19.47 11.04
N GLU A 161 -24.77 -20.10 10.31
CA GLU A 161 -24.59 -20.50 8.91
C GLU A 161 -24.21 -19.32 8.00
N SER A 162 -24.81 -18.15 8.23
CA SER A 162 -24.57 -16.95 7.42
C SER A 162 -23.16 -16.39 7.62
N ASP A 163 -22.66 -16.38 8.86
CA ASP A 163 -21.31 -15.90 9.19
C ASP A 163 -20.26 -16.85 8.62
N PHE A 164 -20.52 -18.16 8.71
CA PHE A 164 -19.63 -19.19 8.19
C PHE A 164 -19.55 -19.16 6.65
N GLU A 165 -20.69 -18.96 5.97
CA GLU A 165 -20.71 -18.76 4.53
C GLU A 165 -20.01 -17.47 4.11
N ALA A 166 -20.21 -16.37 4.85
CA ALA A 166 -19.50 -15.12 4.60
C ALA A 166 -17.98 -15.30 4.73
N ALA A 167 -17.52 -16.03 5.75
CA ALA A 167 -16.11 -16.33 5.93
C ALA A 167 -15.52 -17.13 4.74
N ILE A 168 -16.22 -18.19 4.29
CA ILE A 168 -15.82 -18.96 3.10
C ILE A 168 -15.73 -18.04 1.88
N ARG A 169 -16.75 -17.22 1.62
CA ARG A 169 -16.78 -16.32 0.46
C ARG A 169 -15.65 -15.28 0.51
N HIS A 170 -15.36 -14.72 1.67
CA HIS A 170 -14.27 -13.75 1.82
C HIS A 170 -12.90 -14.38 1.55
N ILE A 171 -12.69 -15.62 1.99
CA ILE A 171 -11.43 -16.33 1.72
C ILE A 171 -11.34 -16.71 0.24
N GLN A 172 -12.43 -17.17 -0.38
CA GLN A 172 -12.48 -17.49 -1.82
C GLN A 172 -12.28 -16.25 -2.72
N ALA A 173 -12.63 -15.06 -2.24
CA ALA A 173 -12.41 -13.81 -2.97
C ALA A 173 -10.92 -13.39 -2.98
N ILE A 174 -10.05 -14.04 -2.21
CA ILE A 174 -8.62 -13.76 -2.21
C ILE A 174 -8.00 -14.23 -3.53
N ASN A 175 -7.36 -13.31 -4.25
CA ASN A 175 -6.63 -13.66 -5.46
C ASN A 175 -5.30 -14.36 -5.12
N LEU A 176 -5.29 -15.69 -5.18
CA LEU A 176 -4.12 -16.51 -4.84
C LEU A 176 -2.90 -16.23 -5.72
N LEU A 177 -3.09 -15.78 -6.97
CA LEU A 177 -1.98 -15.46 -7.88
C LEU A 177 -1.16 -14.27 -7.41
N GLU A 178 -1.77 -13.34 -6.69
CA GLU A 178 -1.10 -12.12 -6.21
C GLU A 178 -0.28 -12.36 -4.93
N LEU A 179 -0.48 -13.48 -4.25
CA LEU A 179 0.20 -13.80 -2.99
C LEU A 179 1.65 -14.26 -3.22
N GLY A 180 1.94 -14.82 -4.40
CA GLY A 180 3.29 -15.21 -4.83
C GLY A 180 3.92 -16.35 -4.03
N GLU A 181 3.15 -17.02 -3.18
CA GLU A 181 3.63 -18.02 -2.23
C GLU A 181 2.75 -19.27 -2.27
N VAL A 182 3.34 -20.38 -2.72
CA VAL A 182 2.61 -21.63 -3.02
C VAL A 182 2.02 -22.25 -1.75
N ASP A 183 2.76 -22.24 -0.64
CA ASP A 183 2.31 -22.85 0.61
C ASP A 183 1.18 -22.07 1.27
N LEU A 184 1.21 -20.73 1.19
CA LEU A 184 0.08 -19.90 1.59
C LEU A 184 -1.17 -20.22 0.77
N ALA A 185 -1.04 -20.31 -0.56
CA ALA A 185 -2.16 -20.67 -1.42
C ALA A 185 -2.72 -22.07 -1.10
N ARG A 186 -1.85 -23.06 -0.88
CA ARG A 186 -2.24 -24.41 -0.49
C ARG A 186 -2.97 -24.44 0.86
N GLY A 187 -2.48 -23.69 1.84
CA GLY A 187 -3.13 -23.56 3.15
C GLY A 187 -4.51 -22.91 3.05
N ILE A 188 -4.65 -21.84 2.25
CA ILE A 188 -5.95 -21.20 2.00
C ILE A 188 -6.95 -22.17 1.34
N ILE A 189 -6.53 -22.90 0.30
CA ILE A 189 -7.39 -23.87 -0.38
C ILE A 189 -7.83 -24.98 0.58
N GLY A 190 -6.88 -25.58 1.32
CA GLY A 190 -7.19 -26.64 2.28
C GLY A 190 -8.15 -26.18 3.38
N MET A 191 -8.02 -24.92 3.82
CA MET A 191 -8.91 -24.30 4.79
C MET A 191 -10.33 -24.12 4.22
N VAL A 192 -10.47 -23.63 2.99
CA VAL A 192 -11.77 -23.48 2.31
C VAL A 192 -12.45 -24.84 2.10
N ASP A 193 -11.72 -25.84 1.62
CA ASP A 193 -12.26 -27.17 1.35
C ASP A 193 -12.76 -27.85 2.63
N ALA A 194 -11.99 -27.74 3.72
CA ALA A 194 -12.38 -28.26 5.02
C ALA A 194 -13.59 -27.50 5.61
N MET A 195 -13.63 -26.18 5.51
CA MET A 195 -14.81 -25.39 5.91
C MET A 195 -16.06 -25.75 5.12
N VAL A 196 -15.97 -25.89 3.79
CA VAL A 196 -17.10 -26.33 2.96
C VAL A 196 -17.59 -27.71 3.39
N SER A 197 -16.67 -28.60 3.75
CA SER A 197 -16.99 -29.94 4.27
C SER A 197 -17.69 -29.88 5.63
N ILE A 198 -17.23 -29.03 6.55
CA ILE A 198 -17.90 -28.77 7.83
C ILE A 198 -19.32 -28.27 7.59
N ARG A 199 -19.52 -27.28 6.72
CA ARG A 199 -20.87 -26.75 6.40
C ARG A 199 -21.80 -27.84 5.88
N ARG A 200 -21.31 -28.68 4.95
CA ARG A 200 -22.09 -29.80 4.42
C ARG A 200 -22.48 -30.77 5.53
N LEU A 201 -21.52 -31.14 6.38
CA LEU A 201 -21.74 -32.01 7.53
C LEU A 201 -22.82 -31.41 8.44
N VAL A 202 -22.66 -30.16 8.88
CA VAL A 202 -23.64 -29.47 9.73
C VAL A 202 -25.04 -29.44 9.11
N HIS A 203 -25.15 -29.16 7.81
CA HIS A 203 -26.45 -29.16 7.13
C HIS A 203 -27.09 -30.56 7.09
N THR A 204 -26.29 -31.62 6.94
CA THR A 204 -26.79 -33.00 7.00
C THR A 204 -27.05 -33.48 8.43
N GLU A 205 -26.37 -32.90 9.44
CA GLU A 205 -26.39 -33.33 10.84
C GLU A 205 -27.47 -32.69 11.71
N LYS A 206 -28.18 -31.65 11.25
CA LYS A 206 -29.29 -31.03 12.02
C LYS A 206 -30.37 -32.04 12.49
N VAL A 207 -30.31 -33.31 12.06
CA VAL A 207 -31.29 -34.37 12.33
C VAL A 207 -30.69 -35.67 12.92
N SER A 208 -29.36 -35.84 12.99
CA SER A 208 -28.74 -37.15 13.27
C SER A 208 -28.00 -37.21 14.62
N LYS A 209 -28.21 -38.30 15.38
CA LYS A 209 -27.54 -38.59 16.67
C LYS A 209 -26.29 -39.46 16.53
N ASP A 210 -25.85 -39.71 15.31
CA ASP A 210 -24.76 -40.64 15.00
C ASP A 210 -23.39 -40.13 15.50
N ARG A 211 -22.84 -40.75 16.55
CA ARG A 211 -21.55 -40.37 17.17
C ARG A 211 -20.37 -40.27 16.17
N TRP A 212 -20.33 -41.13 15.16
CA TRP A 212 -19.25 -41.14 14.16
C TRP A 212 -19.17 -39.83 13.35
N ARG A 213 -20.31 -39.17 13.11
CA ARG A 213 -20.35 -37.89 12.39
C ARG A 213 -19.77 -36.74 13.21
N TRP A 214 -19.93 -36.79 14.53
CA TRP A 214 -19.35 -35.80 15.46
C TRP A 214 -17.83 -35.91 15.49
N VAL A 215 -17.29 -37.14 15.55
CA VAL A 215 -15.84 -37.39 15.45
C VAL A 215 -15.29 -36.86 14.12
N ASN A 216 -15.97 -37.13 13.01
CA ASN A 216 -15.59 -36.56 11.71
C ASN A 216 -15.62 -35.02 11.69
N GLY A 217 -16.57 -34.41 12.41
CA GLY A 217 -16.63 -32.96 12.59
C GLY A 217 -15.37 -32.40 13.25
N VAL A 218 -14.91 -33.03 14.35
CA VAL A 218 -13.65 -32.66 15.03
C VAL A 218 -12.46 -32.78 14.07
N THR A 219 -12.32 -33.91 13.37
CA THR A 219 -11.23 -34.12 12.41
C THR A 219 -11.24 -33.08 11.27
N LEU A 220 -12.41 -32.67 10.80
CA LEU A 220 -12.51 -31.60 9.80
C LEU A 220 -12.08 -30.24 10.38
N CYS A 221 -12.43 -29.94 11.63
CA CYS A 221 -11.94 -28.75 12.31
C CYS A 221 -10.41 -28.77 12.47
N ASP A 222 -9.82 -29.89 12.86
CA ASP A 222 -8.36 -30.07 12.95
C ASP A 222 -7.68 -29.82 11.59
N ARG A 223 -8.29 -30.27 10.49
CA ARG A 223 -7.80 -30.01 9.12
C ARG A 223 -7.79 -28.53 8.77
N VAL A 224 -8.81 -27.76 9.18
CA VAL A 224 -8.81 -26.29 9.01
C VAL A 224 -7.68 -25.67 9.81
N GLU A 225 -7.53 -26.04 11.09
CA GLU A 225 -6.48 -25.51 11.97
C GLU A 225 -5.08 -25.82 11.43
N GLY A 226 -4.85 -27.02 10.89
CA GLY A 226 -3.59 -27.41 10.28
C GLY A 226 -3.30 -26.67 8.98
N ALA A 227 -4.32 -26.47 8.14
CA ALA A 227 -4.19 -25.68 6.91
C ALA A 227 -3.91 -24.20 7.20
N TYR A 228 -4.55 -23.64 8.23
CA TYR A 228 -4.30 -22.29 8.74
C TYR A 228 -2.86 -22.16 9.26
N ALA A 229 -2.41 -23.09 10.12
CA ALA A 229 -1.08 -23.05 10.70
C ALA A 229 0.02 -23.08 9.63
N ARG A 230 -0.08 -23.96 8.64
CA ARG A 230 0.85 -24.01 7.49
C ARG A 230 0.88 -22.70 6.71
N ALA A 231 -0.29 -22.10 6.47
CA ALA A 231 -0.36 -20.80 5.78
C ALA A 231 0.27 -19.66 6.57
N MET A 232 0.10 -19.63 7.90
CA MET A 232 0.73 -18.61 8.76
C MET A 232 2.26 -18.77 8.80
N LEU A 233 2.74 -20.02 8.90
CA LEU A 233 4.17 -20.31 8.90
C LEU A 233 4.83 -19.91 7.58
N ALA A 234 4.17 -20.14 6.44
CA ALA A 234 4.66 -19.71 5.12
C ALA A 234 4.95 -18.19 5.12
N ILE A 235 4.02 -17.38 5.62
CA ILE A 235 4.21 -15.91 5.69
C ILE A 235 5.10 -15.44 6.84
N GLY A 236 5.76 -16.35 7.57
CA GLY A 236 6.62 -16.05 8.71
C GLY A 236 5.86 -15.48 9.92
N ARG A 237 4.61 -15.90 10.11
CA ARG A 237 3.79 -15.54 11.28
C ARG A 237 3.53 -16.75 12.16
N GLU A 238 3.49 -16.51 13.46
CA GLU A 238 3.09 -17.51 14.43
C GLU A 238 1.57 -17.70 14.38
N PRO A 239 1.07 -18.93 14.17
CA PRO A 239 -0.37 -19.18 14.14
C PRO A 239 -0.98 -19.05 15.53
N ILE A 240 -2.20 -18.49 15.62
CA ILE A 240 -2.94 -18.40 16.88
C ILE A 240 -3.34 -19.79 17.40
N VAL A 241 -3.63 -20.71 16.48
CA VAL A 241 -3.98 -22.10 16.77
C VAL A 241 -2.97 -22.97 16.04
N CYS A 242 -2.12 -23.66 16.80
CA CYS A 242 -1.15 -24.62 16.28
C CYS A 242 -1.62 -26.01 16.70
N PRO A 243 -2.17 -26.82 15.78
CA PRO A 243 -2.57 -28.20 16.10
C PRO A 243 -1.36 -29.14 16.21
N PHE A 244 -0.17 -28.68 15.82
CA PHE A 244 1.06 -29.43 15.92
C PHE A 244 1.67 -29.23 17.30
N GLU A 245 1.84 -30.33 18.04
CA GLU A 245 2.77 -30.36 19.16
C GLU A 245 4.18 -30.22 18.59
N ARG A 246 4.87 -29.15 18.96
CA ARG A 246 6.31 -29.02 18.67
C ARG A 246 7.08 -29.79 19.73
N ASP A 247 8.10 -30.53 19.30
CA ASP A 247 9.03 -31.12 20.25
C ASP A 247 9.86 -30.03 20.97
N GLU A 248 10.66 -30.44 21.95
CA GLU A 248 11.55 -29.53 22.71
C GLU A 248 12.56 -28.79 21.81
N ASN A 249 12.80 -29.29 20.60
CA ASN A 249 13.72 -28.73 19.61
C ASN A 249 13.03 -27.78 18.61
N GLY A 250 11.71 -27.66 18.68
CA GLY A 250 10.90 -26.88 17.74
C GLY A 250 10.70 -27.56 16.39
N GLU A 251 11.03 -28.84 16.26
CA GLU A 251 10.72 -29.66 15.09
C GLU A 251 9.24 -30.07 15.13
N GLU A 252 8.61 -30.08 13.96
CA GLU A 252 7.23 -30.52 13.79
C GLU A 252 7.21 -32.04 13.97
N ILE A 253 6.65 -32.51 15.09
CA ILE A 253 6.39 -33.93 15.27
C ILE A 253 5.32 -34.27 14.25
N ALA A 254 5.68 -35.02 13.20
CA ALA A 254 4.69 -35.56 12.28
C ALA A 254 3.75 -36.45 13.11
N THR A 255 2.56 -35.93 13.45
CA THR A 255 1.47 -36.74 13.94
C THR A 255 1.14 -37.70 12.81
N GLU A 256 1.60 -38.95 12.93
CA GLU A 256 1.32 -40.00 11.96
C GLU A 256 -0.19 -40.01 11.70
N ASP A 257 -0.58 -39.81 10.43
CA ASP A 257 -1.98 -39.75 9.99
C ASP A 257 -2.72 -41.03 10.48
N PHE A 258 -3.61 -40.87 11.47
CA PHE A 258 -4.55 -41.90 11.94
C PHE A 258 -5.83 -41.93 11.09
#